data_AF-A0A1Q6YQY8-F1
#
_entry.id   AF-A0A1Q6YQY8-F1
#
_cell.length_a   1.000
_cell.length_b   1.000
_cell.length_c   1.000
_cell.angle_alpha   90.00
_cell.angle_beta   90.00
_cell.angle_gamma   90.00
#
_symmetry.space_group_name_H-M   'P 1'
#
loop_
_entity.id
_entity.type
_entity.pdbx_description
1 polymer ?
#
loop_
_entity_poly.entity_id
_entity_poly.type
_entity_poly.pdbx_seq_one_letter_code
_entity_poly.pdbx_strand_id
1 'polypeptide(L)'
;MKTRPCGILPSLLIFFISAAAQTNDLTGQPAQAVKGEVRLIQVGSGGTVMDSSRAVVWLVPLDTVRPIRFNAERPNYRMVQRGKTFEPNLLVVPTGSVVNFPNLDPWFHSVFSLYRGKRFDLGLYEAGSQKEVRFDRPGASYVFCNIHPEMLAVVLTVDSEFYGISDKAGHISIPDVPPGRYLLHVWSENATPEALQALERLIVIGNGNHGLPTLSIPATRQISMKHKNKFGRDYDPKALTPEY
;
A
#
# COMPACT_ATOMS: atom_id res chain seq x y z
N MET A 1 40.05 -7.44 -79.32
CA MET A 1 40.15 -8.13 -78.02
C MET A 1 40.19 -7.09 -76.91
N LYS A 2 39.11 -6.92 -76.12
CA LYS A 2 39.06 -6.01 -74.97
C LYS A 2 38.86 -6.87 -73.72
N THR A 3 39.80 -6.76 -72.78
CA THR A 3 39.81 -7.44 -71.48
C THR A 3 38.81 -6.77 -70.53
N ARG A 4 38.09 -7.56 -69.73
CA ARG A 4 37.23 -7.08 -68.63
C ARG A 4 37.99 -7.24 -67.30
N PRO A 5 37.93 -6.28 -66.36
CA PRO A 5 38.50 -6.46 -65.03
C PRO A 5 37.51 -7.18 -64.11
N CYS A 6 38.04 -8.11 -63.32
CA CYS A 6 37.35 -8.85 -62.27
C CYS A 6 37.29 -7.99 -60.99
N GLY A 7 36.08 -7.63 -60.55
CA GLY A 7 35.86 -6.91 -59.30
C GLY A 7 35.61 -7.88 -58.15
N ILE A 8 36.44 -7.81 -57.12
CA ILE A 8 36.30 -8.57 -55.86
C ILE A 8 35.40 -7.73 -54.93
N LEU A 9 34.23 -8.25 -54.55
CA LEU A 9 33.41 -7.67 -53.47
C LEU A 9 34.00 -8.09 -52.11
N PRO A 10 34.19 -7.16 -51.15
CA PRO A 10 34.52 -7.53 -49.78
C PRO A 10 33.28 -8.07 -49.06
N SER A 11 33.37 -9.29 -48.52
CA SER A 11 32.38 -9.84 -47.60
C SER A 11 32.39 -9.06 -46.28
N LEU A 12 31.30 -8.36 -46.00
CA LEU A 12 31.08 -7.71 -44.70
C LEU A 12 30.61 -8.79 -43.71
N LEU A 13 31.52 -9.28 -42.85
CA LEU A 13 31.16 -10.15 -41.73
C LEU A 13 30.35 -9.32 -40.71
N ILE A 14 29.04 -9.55 -40.67
CA ILE A 14 28.16 -9.02 -39.62
C ILE A 14 28.36 -9.90 -38.37
N PHE A 15 29.09 -9.39 -37.38
CA PHE A 15 29.13 -9.99 -36.05
C PHE A 15 27.80 -9.77 -35.35
N PHE A 16 26.96 -10.81 -35.31
CA PHE A 16 25.83 -10.86 -34.38
C PHE A 16 26.40 -11.07 -32.97
N ILE A 17 26.46 -9.99 -32.18
CA ILE A 17 26.64 -10.09 -30.73
C ILE A 17 25.32 -10.68 -30.17
N SER A 18 25.26 -12.00 -30.01
CA SER A 18 24.22 -12.62 -29.19
C SER A 18 24.49 -12.24 -27.73
N ALA A 19 23.76 -11.24 -27.23
CA ALA A 19 23.63 -11.03 -25.80
C ALA A 19 22.81 -12.21 -25.23
N ALA A 20 23.50 -13.23 -24.75
CA ALA A 20 22.86 -14.27 -23.92
C ALA A 20 22.35 -13.58 -22.65
N ALA A 21 21.04 -13.40 -22.53
CA ALA A 21 20.42 -13.04 -21.27
C ALA A 21 20.74 -14.15 -20.28
N GLN A 22 21.67 -13.91 -19.35
CA GLN A 22 21.90 -14.79 -18.22
C GLN A 22 20.60 -14.86 -17.43
N THR A 23 19.89 -15.98 -17.56
CA THR A 23 18.80 -16.33 -16.66
C THR A 23 19.46 -16.71 -15.34
N ASN A 24 19.80 -15.71 -14.52
CA ASN A 24 20.18 -15.96 -13.14
C ASN A 24 19.00 -16.69 -12.49
N ASP A 25 19.21 -17.97 -12.19
CA ASP A 25 18.24 -18.76 -11.46
C ASP A 25 18.12 -18.16 -10.05
N LEU A 26 17.05 -17.40 -9.84
CA LEU A 26 16.76 -16.75 -8.55
C LEU A 26 16.19 -17.75 -7.53
N THR A 27 15.96 -19.01 -7.93
CA THR A 27 15.37 -20.02 -7.06
C THR A 27 16.40 -20.55 -6.04
N GLY A 28 16.04 -20.55 -4.75
CA GLY A 28 16.86 -21.11 -3.67
C GLY A 28 17.63 -20.09 -2.82
N GLN A 29 17.55 -18.79 -3.13
CA GLN A 29 18.15 -17.73 -2.31
C GLN A 29 17.29 -17.41 -1.07
N PRO A 30 17.91 -17.00 0.06
CA PRO A 30 17.17 -16.65 1.27
C PRO A 30 16.34 -15.38 1.07
N ALA A 31 15.22 -15.32 1.79
CA ALA A 31 14.42 -14.11 1.87
C ALA A 31 15.22 -12.99 2.55
N GLN A 32 14.98 -11.74 2.14
CA GLN A 32 15.76 -10.59 2.58
C GLN A 32 14.88 -9.37 2.87
N ALA A 33 15.39 -8.47 3.70
CA ALA A 33 14.77 -7.16 3.86
C ALA A 33 15.00 -6.30 2.61
N VAL A 34 13.93 -5.72 2.09
CA VAL A 34 13.93 -4.78 0.98
C VAL A 34 13.64 -3.38 1.53
N LYS A 35 14.51 -2.42 1.26
CA LYS A 35 14.44 -1.05 1.77
C LYS A 35 14.11 -0.07 0.66
N GLY A 36 13.42 1.01 0.98
CA GLY A 36 13.09 2.05 0.02
C GLY A 36 12.94 3.42 0.66
N GLU A 37 12.76 4.43 -0.18
CA GLU A 37 12.47 5.80 0.24
C GLU A 37 11.24 6.29 -0.54
N VAL A 38 10.31 6.91 0.17
CA VAL A 38 9.15 7.59 -0.39
C VAL A 38 9.29 9.09 -0.16
N ARG A 39 8.96 9.89 -1.16
CA ARG A 39 8.85 11.35 -1.05
C ARG A 39 7.46 11.79 -1.45
N LEU A 40 6.75 12.45 -0.55
CA LEU A 40 5.48 13.10 -0.90
C LEU A 40 5.75 14.47 -1.54
N ILE A 41 5.22 14.71 -2.73
CA ILE A 41 5.43 15.94 -3.50
C ILE A 41 4.12 16.72 -3.59
N GLN A 42 4.09 17.93 -3.03
CA GLN A 42 2.90 18.76 -3.01
C GLN A 42 2.54 19.24 -4.43
N VAL A 43 1.39 18.79 -4.93
CA VAL A 43 0.85 19.21 -6.23
C VAL A 43 0.66 20.74 -6.24
N GLY A 44 1.07 21.37 -7.34
CA GLY A 44 1.01 22.82 -7.54
C GLY A 44 2.31 23.54 -7.16
N SER A 45 2.82 23.33 -5.95
CA SER A 45 4.06 23.98 -5.50
C SER A 45 5.33 23.22 -5.87
N GLY A 46 5.25 21.91 -6.10
CA GLY A 46 6.41 21.04 -6.34
C GLY A 46 7.30 20.80 -5.09
N GLY A 47 6.97 21.42 -3.96
CA GLY A 47 7.70 21.25 -2.71
C GLY A 47 7.54 19.85 -2.12
N THR A 48 8.57 19.36 -1.43
CA THR A 48 8.49 18.10 -0.68
C THR A 48 7.72 18.30 0.62
N VAL A 49 6.83 17.38 0.97
CA VAL A 49 6.15 17.36 2.26
C VAL A 49 7.12 16.85 3.33
N MET A 50 7.25 17.57 4.43
CA MET A 50 8.19 17.22 5.51
C MET A 50 7.87 15.89 6.20
N ASP A 51 6.59 15.57 6.36
CA ASP A 51 6.14 14.29 6.90
C ASP A 51 5.72 13.38 5.73
N SER A 52 6.58 12.41 5.41
CA SER A 52 6.31 11.39 4.38
C SER A 52 5.86 10.06 4.99
N SER A 53 5.37 10.05 6.23
CA SER A 53 4.83 8.84 6.87
C SER A 53 3.54 8.36 6.23
N ARG A 54 3.17 7.11 6.54
CA ARG A 54 1.88 6.48 6.16
C ARG A 54 1.69 6.28 4.65
N ALA A 55 2.76 6.38 3.86
CA ALA A 55 2.79 5.78 2.53
C ALA A 55 3.02 4.28 2.68
N VAL A 56 2.31 3.48 1.89
CA VAL A 56 2.40 2.02 1.92
C VAL A 56 2.96 1.56 0.60
N VAL A 57 3.94 0.67 0.64
CA VAL A 57 4.50 -0.01 -0.53
C VAL A 57 4.32 -1.51 -0.33
N TRP A 58 3.84 -2.22 -1.34
CA TRP A 58 3.75 -3.67 -1.30
C TRP A 58 4.16 -4.31 -2.62
N LEU A 59 4.59 -5.56 -2.54
CA LEU A 59 5.18 -6.31 -3.65
C LEU A 59 4.36 -7.56 -3.91
N VAL A 60 3.71 -7.64 -5.07
CA VAL A 60 2.93 -8.82 -5.49
C VAL A 60 3.84 -9.74 -6.31
N PRO A 61 4.15 -10.97 -5.85
CA PRO A 61 5.03 -11.88 -6.58
C PRO A 61 4.37 -12.38 -7.88
N LEU A 62 5.13 -12.36 -8.97
CA LEU A 62 4.64 -12.75 -10.30
C LEU A 62 4.97 -14.20 -10.67
N ASP A 63 6.07 -14.74 -10.14
CA ASP A 63 6.57 -16.07 -10.46
C ASP A 63 6.25 -17.08 -9.35
N THR A 64 5.04 -17.05 -8.77
CA THR A 64 4.69 -17.90 -7.64
C THR A 64 4.60 -19.39 -8.03
N VAL A 65 5.67 -20.13 -7.78
CA VAL A 65 5.66 -21.61 -7.73
C VAL A 65 5.53 -22.13 -6.28
N ARG A 66 5.67 -21.24 -5.28
CA ARG A 66 5.48 -21.62 -3.87
C ARG A 66 4.08 -21.24 -3.38
N PRO A 67 3.35 -22.17 -2.74
CA PRO A 67 2.19 -21.80 -1.96
C PRO A 67 2.65 -20.82 -0.88
N ILE A 68 1.97 -19.68 -0.79
CA ILE A 68 2.09 -18.74 0.33
C ILE A 68 1.90 -19.57 1.60
N ARG A 69 2.99 -19.75 2.36
CA ARG A 69 2.90 -20.36 3.68
C ARG A 69 2.31 -19.30 4.58
N PHE A 70 0.97 -19.26 4.65
CA PHE A 70 0.29 -18.52 5.70
C PHE A 70 0.84 -19.05 7.01
N ASN A 71 1.64 -18.22 7.69
CA ASN A 71 2.13 -18.54 9.01
C ASN A 71 0.91 -18.83 9.90
N ALA A 72 0.95 -19.92 10.66
CA ALA A 72 -0.21 -20.39 11.42
C ALA A 72 -0.67 -19.38 12.48
N GLU A 73 0.19 -18.44 12.85
CA GLU A 73 -0.15 -17.26 13.63
C GLU A 73 -0.58 -16.13 12.70
N ARG A 74 -1.87 -16.08 12.37
CA ARG A 74 -2.43 -14.87 11.75
C ARG A 74 -2.25 -13.72 12.73
N PRO A 75 -1.64 -12.59 12.32
CA PRO A 75 -1.52 -11.42 13.20
C PRO A 75 -2.90 -11.01 13.73
N ASN A 76 -2.98 -10.66 15.00
CA ASN A 76 -4.20 -10.12 15.57
C ASN A 76 -4.36 -8.65 15.15
N TYR A 77 -4.96 -8.42 13.98
CA TYR A 77 -5.21 -7.08 13.47
C TYR A 77 -6.30 -6.39 14.30
N ARG A 78 -5.97 -5.21 14.84
CA ARG A 78 -6.86 -4.45 15.71
C ARG A 78 -6.83 -2.97 15.33
N MET A 79 -8.00 -2.34 15.35
CA MET A 79 -8.16 -0.89 15.27
C MET A 79 -9.03 -0.44 16.45
N VAL A 80 -8.38 0.10 17.46
CA VAL A 80 -8.94 0.42 18.76
C VAL A 80 -9.68 1.75 18.71
N GLN A 81 -10.85 1.85 19.33
CA GLN A 81 -11.48 3.14 19.63
C GLN A 81 -11.05 3.59 21.02
N ARG A 82 -10.38 4.75 21.09
CA ARG A 82 -9.91 5.35 22.33
C ARG A 82 -9.76 6.86 22.15
N GLY A 83 -10.16 7.63 23.16
CA GLY A 83 -10.05 9.08 23.17
C GLY A 83 -10.80 9.73 22.01
N LYS A 84 -11.94 9.17 21.58
CA LYS A 84 -12.66 9.60 20.36
C LYS A 84 -11.77 9.58 19.11
N THR A 85 -10.87 8.59 19.01
CA THR A 85 -10.04 8.32 17.83
C THR A 85 -10.00 6.83 17.51
N PHE A 86 -9.51 6.51 16.31
CA PHE A 86 -9.14 5.14 15.92
C PHE A 86 -7.63 4.98 15.95
N GLU A 87 -7.14 3.97 16.68
CA GLU A 87 -5.71 3.67 16.84
C GLU A 87 -5.40 2.25 16.33
N PRO A 88 -4.52 2.07 15.33
CA PRO A 88 -3.87 3.13 14.55
C PRO A 88 -4.81 3.79 13.53
N ASN A 89 -4.49 5.02 13.09
CA ASN A 89 -5.23 5.71 12.02
C ASN A 89 -5.02 5.09 10.62
N LEU A 90 -3.97 4.29 10.44
CA LEU A 90 -3.74 3.48 9.25
C LEU A 90 -3.39 2.05 9.70
N LEU A 91 -4.17 1.08 9.23
CA LEU A 91 -3.91 -0.33 9.42
C LEU A 91 -3.81 -1.02 8.05
N VAL A 92 -2.67 -1.64 7.76
CA VAL A 92 -2.47 -2.41 6.53
C VAL A 92 -2.67 -3.89 6.84
N VAL A 93 -3.49 -4.56 6.05
CA VAL A 93 -3.81 -5.99 6.23
C VAL A 93 -3.75 -6.73 4.89
N PRO A 94 -3.24 -7.96 4.84
CA PRO A 94 -3.40 -8.83 3.67
C PRO A 94 -4.86 -9.22 3.45
N THR A 95 -5.22 -9.47 2.20
CA THR A 95 -6.54 -9.96 1.81
C THR A 95 -6.88 -11.27 2.53
N GLY A 96 -8.10 -11.37 3.04
CA GLY A 96 -8.59 -12.48 3.86
C GLY A 96 -8.41 -12.27 5.37
N SER A 97 -7.75 -11.19 5.80
CA SER A 97 -7.58 -10.85 7.22
C SER A 97 -8.89 -10.47 7.90
N VAL A 98 -8.96 -10.69 9.21
CA VAL A 98 -10.05 -10.24 10.08
C VAL A 98 -9.48 -9.16 10.99
N VAL A 99 -10.15 -8.01 11.05
CA VAL A 99 -9.79 -6.89 11.93
C VAL A 99 -10.81 -6.78 13.05
N ASN A 100 -10.30 -6.70 14.28
CA ASN A 100 -11.09 -6.42 15.48
C ASN A 100 -11.16 -4.92 15.76
N PHE A 101 -12.34 -4.43 16.14
CA PHE A 101 -12.61 -3.05 16.51
C PHE A 101 -13.07 -2.99 17.97
N PRO A 102 -12.16 -3.02 18.95
CA PRO A 102 -12.52 -2.88 20.36
C PRO A 102 -12.89 -1.44 20.68
N ASN A 103 -13.90 -1.26 21.53
CA ASN A 103 -14.24 0.02 22.13
C ASN A 103 -13.63 0.11 23.53
N LEU A 104 -12.60 0.94 23.70
CA LEU A 104 -11.95 1.18 25.00
C LEU A 104 -12.29 2.55 25.60
N ASP A 105 -13.22 3.28 24.99
CA ASP A 105 -13.80 4.47 25.59
C ASP A 105 -14.99 4.10 26.50
N PRO A 106 -15.33 4.94 27.48
CA PRO A 106 -16.47 4.70 28.37
C PRO A 106 -17.84 5.04 27.72
N TRP A 107 -17.86 5.35 26.42
CA TRP A 107 -19.04 5.77 25.67
C TRP A 107 -19.35 4.79 24.54
N PHE A 108 -20.53 4.87 23.96
CA PHE A 108 -20.84 4.12 22.74
C PHE A 108 -20.02 4.67 21.57
N HIS A 109 -19.61 3.78 20.66
CA HIS A 109 -19.08 4.15 19.37
C HIS A 109 -19.68 3.29 18.27
N SER A 110 -19.46 3.68 17.03
CA SER A 110 -19.83 2.89 15.86
C SER A 110 -18.67 2.85 14.89
N VAL A 111 -18.68 1.86 14.01
CA VAL A 111 -17.65 1.68 12.99
C VAL A 111 -18.34 1.31 11.69
N PHE A 112 -18.16 2.14 10.67
CA PHE A 112 -18.70 1.88 9.34
C PHE A 112 -17.73 2.32 8.24
N SER A 113 -17.92 1.76 7.05
CA SER A 113 -17.26 2.19 5.82
C SER A 113 -18.23 2.09 4.64
N LEU A 114 -18.21 3.13 3.79
CA LEU A 114 -18.97 3.16 2.53
C LEU A 114 -18.07 2.98 1.30
N TYR A 115 -16.77 2.76 1.50
CA TYR A 115 -15.78 2.72 0.45
C TYR A 115 -15.63 1.33 -0.16
N ARG A 116 -15.12 1.29 -1.40
CA ARG A 116 -15.07 0.05 -2.17
C ARG A 116 -14.20 -1.00 -1.49
N GLY A 117 -13.14 -0.62 -0.75
CA GLY A 117 -12.26 -1.50 0.02
C GLY A 117 -13.04 -2.62 0.70
N LYS A 118 -13.87 -2.21 1.66
CA LYS A 118 -14.91 -3.02 2.29
C LYS A 118 -16.05 -2.10 2.74
N ARG A 119 -17.28 -2.39 2.33
CA ARG A 119 -18.48 -1.70 2.84
C ARG A 119 -19.06 -2.48 4.02
N PHE A 120 -19.34 -1.79 5.13
CA PHE A 120 -19.91 -2.40 6.34
C PHE A 120 -20.46 -1.33 7.30
N ASP A 121 -21.35 -1.73 8.22
CA ASP A 121 -21.81 -0.95 9.38
C ASP A 121 -21.93 -1.91 10.56
N LEU A 122 -21.17 -1.67 11.64
CA LEU A 122 -21.18 -2.50 12.84
C LEU A 122 -22.26 -2.09 13.86
N GLY A 123 -22.97 -0.99 13.61
CA GLY A 123 -23.89 -0.37 14.55
C GLY A 123 -23.17 0.33 15.71
N LEU A 124 -23.96 0.87 16.64
CA LEU A 124 -23.44 1.39 17.91
C LEU A 124 -23.17 0.23 18.88
N TYR A 125 -22.09 0.32 19.64
CA TYR A 125 -21.77 -0.66 20.69
C TYR A 125 -21.03 -0.04 21.87
N GLU A 126 -21.26 -0.65 23.03
CA GLU A 126 -20.90 -0.13 24.35
C GLU A 126 -19.41 -0.27 24.68
N ALA A 127 -19.00 0.41 25.74
CA ALA A 127 -17.66 0.35 26.31
C ALA A 127 -17.23 -1.09 26.62
N GLY A 128 -15.98 -1.43 26.31
CA GLY A 128 -15.39 -2.75 26.57
C GLY A 128 -15.79 -3.84 25.58
N SER A 129 -16.79 -3.61 24.72
CA SER A 129 -17.17 -4.57 23.68
C SER A 129 -16.31 -4.44 22.42
N GLN A 130 -16.33 -5.46 21.56
CA GLN A 130 -15.63 -5.46 20.28
C GLN A 130 -16.46 -6.12 19.19
N LYS A 131 -16.23 -5.72 17.94
CA LYS A 131 -16.79 -6.34 16.74
C LYS A 131 -15.70 -6.55 15.71
N GLU A 132 -15.94 -7.42 14.73
CA GLU A 132 -14.95 -7.78 13.72
C GLU A 132 -15.46 -7.63 12.29
N VAL A 133 -14.54 -7.39 11.36
CA VAL A 133 -14.81 -7.35 9.91
C VAL A 133 -13.73 -8.13 9.17
N ARG A 134 -14.15 -9.01 8.26
CA ARG A 134 -13.25 -9.66 7.30
C ARG A 134 -13.02 -8.78 6.07
N PHE A 135 -11.76 -8.55 5.73
CA PHE A 135 -11.33 -7.78 4.57
C PHE A 135 -10.88 -8.74 3.46
N ASP A 136 -11.73 -8.95 2.47
CA ASP A 136 -11.64 -9.97 1.43
C ASP A 136 -11.35 -9.40 0.04
N ARG A 137 -11.14 -8.09 -0.06
CA ARG A 137 -10.91 -7.41 -1.34
C ARG A 137 -9.84 -6.31 -1.19
N PRO A 138 -8.84 -6.26 -2.09
CA PRO A 138 -7.86 -5.19 -2.06
C PRO A 138 -8.48 -3.78 -2.21
N GLY A 139 -7.85 -2.82 -1.54
CA GLY A 139 -8.17 -1.41 -1.60
C GLY A 139 -8.38 -0.75 -0.23
N ALA A 140 -8.46 0.58 -0.26
CA ALA A 140 -8.66 1.38 0.93
C ALA A 140 -10.12 1.35 1.41
N SER A 141 -10.30 1.13 2.71
CA SER A 141 -11.56 1.27 3.43
C SER A 141 -11.40 2.39 4.44
N TYR A 142 -12.01 3.55 4.16
CA TYR A 142 -12.07 4.62 5.14
C TYR A 142 -13.11 4.27 6.19
N VAL A 143 -12.70 4.31 7.45
CA VAL A 143 -13.44 3.87 8.62
C VAL A 143 -13.83 5.09 9.44
N PHE A 144 -15.11 5.15 9.81
CA PHE A 144 -15.69 6.31 10.49
C PHE A 144 -16.54 5.91 11.68
N CYS A 145 -16.72 6.84 12.62
CA CYS A 145 -17.77 6.78 13.63
C CYS A 145 -18.97 7.63 13.22
N ASN A 146 -20.19 7.12 13.39
CA ASN A 146 -21.42 7.78 13.01
C ASN A 146 -21.89 8.87 13.99
N ILE A 147 -21.31 8.95 15.19
CA ILE A 147 -21.66 9.95 16.19
C ILE A 147 -20.51 10.92 16.50
N HIS A 148 -19.28 10.57 16.14
CA HIS A 148 -18.09 11.42 16.29
C HIS A 148 -17.45 11.66 14.91
N PRO A 149 -17.71 12.80 14.25
CA PRO A 149 -17.21 13.09 12.90
C PRO A 149 -15.69 13.27 12.81
N GLU A 150 -14.99 13.36 13.94
CA GLU A 150 -13.53 13.45 13.97
C GLU A 150 -12.85 12.07 13.95
N MET A 151 -13.61 11.00 14.22
CA MET A 151 -13.09 9.64 14.20
C MET A 151 -12.96 9.14 12.78
N LEU A 152 -11.73 9.12 12.28
CA LEU A 152 -11.36 8.63 10.96
C LEU A 152 -10.09 7.76 11.04
N ALA A 153 -10.13 6.64 10.31
CA ALA A 153 -8.97 5.82 10.02
C ALA A 153 -9.08 5.16 8.64
N VAL A 154 -8.02 4.49 8.21
CA VAL A 154 -7.98 3.70 6.98
C VAL A 154 -7.55 2.28 7.30
N VAL A 155 -8.34 1.31 6.83
CA VAL A 155 -7.86 -0.07 6.65
C VAL A 155 -7.50 -0.23 5.18
N LEU A 156 -6.21 -0.37 4.88
CA LEU A 156 -5.71 -0.67 3.54
C LEU A 156 -5.54 -2.18 3.40
N THR A 157 -6.40 -2.80 2.58
CA THR A 157 -6.27 -4.23 2.27
C THR A 157 -5.37 -4.39 1.04
N VAL A 158 -4.30 -5.17 1.18
CA VAL A 158 -3.34 -5.46 0.11
C VAL A 158 -3.43 -6.94 -0.31
N ASP A 159 -2.97 -7.26 -1.51
CA ASP A 159 -2.94 -8.61 -2.09
C ASP A 159 -1.59 -9.32 -1.91
N SER A 160 -0.78 -8.84 -0.97
CA SER A 160 0.52 -9.43 -0.62
C SER A 160 0.80 -9.33 0.88
N GLU A 161 1.59 -10.27 1.39
CA GLU A 161 2.16 -10.21 2.74
C GLU A 161 3.45 -9.37 2.77
N PHE A 162 4.04 -9.07 1.60
CA PHE A 162 5.25 -8.27 1.46
C PHE A 162 4.89 -6.79 1.36
N TYR A 163 4.70 -6.12 2.49
CA TYR A 163 4.42 -4.69 2.54
C TYR A 163 5.25 -3.96 3.60
N GLY A 164 5.38 -2.65 3.44
CA GLY A 164 6.01 -1.74 4.38
C GLY A 164 5.28 -0.40 4.43
N ILE A 165 5.37 0.27 5.58
CA ILE A 165 4.77 1.59 5.83
C ILE A 165 5.89 2.57 6.10
N SER A 166 5.85 3.75 5.48
CA SER A 166 6.93 4.72 5.60
C SER A 166 6.94 5.38 6.97
N ASP A 167 8.14 5.63 7.49
CA ASP A 167 8.34 6.54 8.61
C ASP A 167 8.21 8.01 8.19
N LYS A 168 8.36 8.95 9.14
CA LYS A 168 8.26 10.40 8.88
C LYS A 168 9.26 10.89 7.83
N ALA A 169 10.44 10.28 7.76
CA ALA A 169 11.48 10.62 6.79
C ALA A 169 11.26 9.92 5.44
N GLY A 170 10.25 9.07 5.32
CA GLY A 170 9.91 8.35 4.09
C GLY A 170 10.59 6.99 3.96
N HIS A 171 11.32 6.50 4.96
CA HIS A 171 11.99 5.20 4.85
C HIS A 171 10.99 4.05 4.94
N ILE A 172 11.14 3.08 4.05
CA ILE A 172 10.38 1.84 3.99
C ILE A 172 11.33 0.67 4.27
N SER A 173 10.84 -0.31 5.01
CA SER A 173 11.46 -1.63 5.14
C SER A 173 10.39 -2.71 5.01
N ILE A 174 10.59 -3.63 4.08
CA ILE A 174 9.73 -4.80 3.83
C ILE A 174 10.54 -6.04 4.22
N PRO A 175 10.19 -6.75 5.29
CA PRO A 175 10.94 -7.93 5.73
C PRO A 175 10.67 -9.15 4.84
N ASP A 176 11.57 -10.13 4.92
CA ASP A 176 11.35 -11.49 4.42
C ASP A 176 10.87 -11.61 2.98
N VAL A 177 11.35 -10.75 2.08
CA VAL A 177 11.01 -10.78 0.65
C VAL A 177 11.91 -11.79 -0.07
N PRO A 178 11.36 -12.88 -0.64
CA PRO A 178 12.15 -13.82 -1.45
C PRO A 178 12.67 -13.16 -2.74
N PRO A 179 13.79 -13.62 -3.30
CA PRO A 179 14.19 -13.21 -4.65
C PRO A 179 13.16 -13.64 -5.69
N GLY A 180 12.97 -12.80 -6.72
CA GLY A 180 11.96 -13.01 -7.75
C GLY A 180 11.49 -11.71 -8.41
N ARG A 181 10.52 -11.84 -9.32
CA ARG A 181 9.86 -10.72 -9.99
C ARG A 181 8.60 -10.33 -9.24
N TYR A 182 8.41 -9.03 -9.05
CA TYR A 182 7.28 -8.47 -8.32
C TYR A 182 6.65 -7.34 -9.11
N LEU A 183 5.33 -7.19 -8.99
CA LEU A 183 4.65 -5.93 -9.25
C LEU A 183 4.68 -5.11 -7.97
N LEU A 184 5.35 -3.96 -8.02
CA LEU A 184 5.35 -2.98 -6.95
C LEU A 184 4.09 -2.13 -7.05
N HIS A 185 3.42 -1.96 -5.92
CA HIS A 185 2.33 -1.02 -5.75
C HIS A 185 2.65 -0.02 -4.65
N VAL A 186 1.95 1.11 -4.69
CA VAL A 186 2.08 2.18 -3.70
C VAL A 186 0.72 2.77 -3.38
N TRP A 187 0.56 3.21 -2.14
CA TRP A 187 -0.61 3.94 -1.70
C TRP A 187 -0.22 5.05 -0.73
N SER A 188 -0.91 6.18 -0.81
CA SER A 188 -0.87 7.24 0.19
C SER A 188 -2.25 7.92 0.23
N GLU A 189 -2.71 8.27 1.43
CA GLU A 189 -4.05 8.83 1.67
C GLU A 189 -4.34 10.08 0.83
N ASN A 190 -3.33 10.92 0.63
CA ASN A 190 -3.47 12.20 -0.06
C ASN A 190 -3.11 12.16 -1.55
N ALA A 191 -2.99 10.97 -2.16
CA ALA A 191 -2.64 10.82 -3.58
C ALA A 191 -3.86 10.39 -4.41
N THR A 192 -3.93 10.81 -5.68
CA THR A 192 -5.02 10.37 -6.56
C THR A 192 -4.79 8.94 -7.04
N PRO A 193 -5.86 8.18 -7.36
CA PRO A 193 -5.72 6.84 -7.92
C PRO A 193 -4.83 6.78 -9.16
N GLU A 194 -4.91 7.77 -10.04
CA GLU A 194 -4.14 7.86 -11.27
C GLU A 194 -2.64 8.05 -10.97
N ALA A 195 -2.31 8.91 -10.00
CA ALA A 195 -0.94 9.13 -9.57
C ALA A 195 -0.32 7.89 -8.93
N LEU A 196 -1.10 7.15 -8.14
CA LEU A 196 -0.67 5.89 -7.54
C LEU A 196 -0.47 4.79 -8.60
N GLN A 197 -1.41 4.65 -9.54
CA GLN A 197 -1.32 3.68 -10.63
C GLN A 197 -0.11 3.93 -11.52
N ALA A 198 0.23 5.20 -11.79
CA ALA A 198 1.40 5.56 -12.59
C ALA A 198 2.75 5.18 -11.93
N LEU A 199 2.76 4.88 -10.63
CA LEU A 199 3.95 4.46 -9.90
C LEU A 199 4.10 2.94 -9.85
N GLU A 200 3.06 2.19 -10.22
CA GLU A 200 3.11 0.73 -10.31
C GLU A 200 4.13 0.29 -11.36
N ARG A 201 4.99 -0.67 -11.00
CA ARG A 201 6.04 -1.14 -11.92
C ARG A 201 6.55 -2.51 -11.55
N LEU A 202 7.05 -3.22 -12.56
CA LEU A 202 7.79 -4.46 -12.37
C LEU A 202 9.15 -4.18 -11.74
N ILE A 203 9.50 -4.94 -10.72
CA ILE A 203 10.84 -4.94 -10.11
C ILE A 203 11.38 -6.35 -10.00
N VAL A 204 12.71 -6.47 -9.90
CA VAL A 204 13.41 -7.72 -9.65
C VAL A 204 14.18 -7.60 -8.35
N ILE A 205 13.84 -8.46 -7.40
CA ILE A 205 14.60 -8.64 -6.16
C ILE A 205 15.56 -9.81 -6.40
N GLY A 206 16.86 -9.53 -6.27
CA GLY A 206 17.93 -10.51 -6.49
C GLY A 206 19.09 -10.29 -5.53
N ASN A 207 20.12 -11.12 -5.65
CA ASN A 207 21.29 -11.07 -4.79
C ASN A 207 21.96 -9.67 -4.81
N GLY A 208 22.12 -9.06 -3.63
CA GLY A 208 22.72 -7.74 -3.46
C GLY A 208 21.83 -6.53 -3.84
N ASN A 209 20.70 -6.75 -4.51
CA ASN A 209 19.73 -5.69 -4.81
C ASN A 209 18.66 -5.62 -3.71
N HIS A 210 18.93 -4.80 -2.69
CA HIS A 210 18.07 -4.62 -1.53
C HIS A 210 17.25 -3.32 -1.59
N GLY A 211 17.44 -2.50 -2.64
CA GLY A 211 16.89 -1.16 -2.73
C GLY A 211 15.69 -1.09 -3.69
N LEU A 212 14.58 -0.57 -3.20
CA LEU A 212 13.51 -0.04 -4.05
C LEU A 212 13.97 1.30 -4.65
N PRO A 213 13.50 1.65 -5.86
CA PRO A 213 13.67 3.00 -6.36
C PRO A 213 13.01 4.00 -5.42
N THR A 214 13.54 5.22 -5.33
CA THR A 214 12.84 6.31 -4.64
C THR A 214 11.49 6.55 -5.30
N LEU A 215 10.41 6.53 -4.51
CA LEU A 215 9.04 6.71 -4.97
C LEU A 215 8.58 8.13 -4.65
N SER A 216 8.50 8.98 -5.67
CA SER A 216 7.91 10.31 -5.54
C SER A 216 6.40 10.23 -5.75
N ILE A 217 5.61 10.40 -4.69
CA ILE A 217 4.15 10.34 -4.72
C ILE A 217 3.58 11.77 -4.78
N PRO A 218 2.88 12.15 -5.85
CA PRO A 218 2.12 13.40 -5.88
C PRO A 218 1.06 13.42 -4.79
N ALA A 219 1.22 14.31 -3.81
CA ALA A 219 0.30 14.52 -2.71
C ALA A 219 -0.53 15.78 -2.96
N THR A 220 -1.84 15.61 -2.91
CA THR A 220 -2.79 16.72 -2.82
C THR A 220 -2.77 17.29 -1.40
N ARG A 221 -3.19 18.54 -1.24
CA ARG A 221 -3.24 19.16 0.08
C ARG A 221 -4.17 18.33 0.97
N GLN A 222 -3.68 17.97 2.16
CA GLN A 222 -4.47 17.27 3.17
C GLN A 222 -5.65 18.15 3.58
N ILE A 223 -6.80 17.94 2.97
CA ILE A 223 -8.06 18.48 3.43
C ILE A 223 -8.53 17.44 4.44
N SER A 224 -8.66 17.81 5.73
CA SER A 224 -9.37 16.98 6.71
C SER A 224 -10.64 16.47 6.04
N MET A 225 -10.73 15.15 5.83
CA MET A 225 -11.85 14.57 5.09
C MET A 225 -13.11 14.81 5.91
N LYS A 226 -13.82 15.88 5.59
CA LYS A 226 -15.19 16.09 6.04
C LYS A 226 -16.02 14.98 5.42
N HIS A 227 -16.24 13.92 6.18
CA HIS A 227 -17.06 12.81 5.75
C HIS A 227 -18.51 13.02 6.17
N LYS A 228 -19.42 12.36 5.46
CA LYS A 228 -20.83 12.30 5.82
C LYS A 228 -21.06 11.22 6.87
N ASN A 229 -22.20 11.27 7.53
CA ASN A 229 -22.66 10.19 8.40
C ASN A 229 -23.02 8.95 7.58
N LYS A 230 -23.38 7.85 8.26
CA LYS A 230 -23.67 6.57 7.59
C LYS A 230 -24.87 6.59 6.64
N PHE A 231 -25.69 7.64 6.70
CA PHE A 231 -26.83 7.88 5.81
C PHE A 231 -26.51 8.84 4.65
N GLY A 232 -25.24 9.26 4.50
CA GLY A 232 -24.82 10.21 3.47
C GLY A 232 -25.21 11.66 3.76
N ARG A 233 -25.58 12.00 5.00
CA ARG A 233 -25.98 13.36 5.42
C ARG A 233 -24.86 14.02 6.22
N ASP A 234 -24.92 15.35 6.33
CA ASP A 234 -24.05 16.08 7.26
C ASP A 234 -24.31 15.67 8.71
N TYR A 235 -23.27 15.81 9.54
CA TYR A 235 -23.39 15.64 10.98
C TYR A 235 -24.15 16.81 11.60
N ASP A 236 -24.82 16.55 12.73
CA ASP A 236 -25.28 17.64 13.59
C ASP A 236 -24.04 18.46 14.01
N PRO A 237 -24.04 19.80 13.86
CA PRO A 237 -22.95 20.64 14.33
C PRO A 237 -22.56 20.40 15.80
N LYS A 238 -23.51 19.98 16.64
CA LYS A 238 -23.26 19.61 18.04
C LYS A 238 -22.35 18.39 18.18
N ALA A 239 -22.27 17.52 17.19
CA ALA A 239 -21.37 16.36 17.21
C ALA A 239 -19.88 16.73 17.23
N LEU A 240 -19.55 18.01 17.02
CA LEU A 240 -18.20 18.55 17.10
C LEU A 240 -17.87 19.15 18.48
N THR A 241 -18.84 19.21 19.40
CA THR A 241 -18.56 19.69 20.76
C THR A 241 -17.90 18.60 21.60
N PRO A 242 -16.88 18.90 22.43
CA PRO A 242 -16.20 17.90 23.24
C PRO A 242 -17.12 17.06 24.14
N GLU A 243 -18.26 17.61 24.55
CA GLU A 243 -19.24 16.99 25.45
C GLU A 243 -20.19 16.00 24.75
N TYR A 244 -20.24 15.99 23.42
CA TYR A 244 -21.10 15.12 22.61
C TYR A 244 -20.46 13.75 22.39
#